data_AF-A0A956NJ22-F1
#
_entry.id   AF-A0A956NJ22-F1
#
_cell.length_a   1.000
_cell.length_b   1.000
_cell.length_c   1.000
_cell.angle_alpha   90.00
_cell.angle_beta   90.00
_cell.angle_gamma   90.00
#
_symmetry.space_group_name_H-M   'P 1'
#
loop_
_entity.id
_entity.type
_entity.pdbx_description
1 polymer ?
#
loop_
_entity_poly.entity_id
_entity_poly.type
_entity_poly.pdbx_seq_one_letter_code
_entity_poly.pdbx_strand_id
1 'polypeptide(L)'
;YLDDLDIVVVGATRFGVRMTHLDDPAAVEPMAETSARLFLRAHPNPAFANVSIALGTLSSGTAAGGPVIRGQSTGEPATFGRLTVHDATGRTVRELYDGALDASGAIVTWDTLDERGRAVPTGTYWLRFRANDGEQKSVSVTLVR
;
A
#
# COMPACT_ATOMS: atom_id res chain seq x y z
N TYR A 1 42.17 14.21 -4.86
CA TYR A 1 41.16 15.27 -4.94
C TYR A 1 40.03 14.71 -5.78
N LEU A 2 38.99 14.22 -5.13
CA LEU A 2 37.75 13.77 -5.77
C LEU A 2 36.81 14.98 -5.64
N ASP A 3 36.62 15.71 -6.72
CA ASP A 3 35.64 16.79 -6.83
C ASP A 3 34.49 16.34 -7.74
N ASP A 4 33.31 16.90 -7.44
CA ASP A 4 31.99 16.70 -8.04
C ASP A 4 31.25 15.40 -7.73
N LEU A 5 30.50 15.45 -6.62
CA LEU A 5 29.37 14.56 -6.35
C LEU A 5 28.16 15.06 -7.15
N ASP A 6 28.00 14.61 -8.39
CA ASP A 6 26.77 14.79 -9.17
C ASP A 6 25.58 14.20 -8.38
N ILE A 7 24.69 15.06 -7.88
CA ILE A 7 23.46 14.60 -7.21
C ILE A 7 22.40 14.34 -8.27
N VAL A 8 22.08 13.07 -8.46
CA VAL A 8 20.98 12.62 -9.32
C VAL A 8 19.78 12.26 -8.45
N VAL A 9 18.74 13.06 -8.56
CA VAL A 9 17.45 12.80 -7.89
C VAL A 9 16.64 11.83 -8.75
N VAL A 10 16.30 10.67 -8.18
CA VAL A 10 15.58 9.59 -8.86
C VAL A 10 14.18 9.46 -8.26
N GLY A 11 13.18 10.06 -8.90
CA GLY A 11 11.79 9.94 -8.48
C GLY A 11 11.07 8.81 -9.23
N ALA A 12 10.44 7.89 -8.50
CA ALA A 12 9.54 6.89 -9.08
C ALA A 12 8.10 7.46 -9.18
N THR A 13 7.53 7.46 -10.38
CA THR A 13 6.13 7.85 -10.61
C THR A 13 5.35 6.73 -11.27
N ARG A 14 4.00 6.81 -11.28
CA ARG A 14 3.11 5.85 -11.96
C ARG A 14 3.38 5.67 -13.47
N PHE A 15 4.24 6.48 -14.08
CA PHE A 15 4.57 6.48 -15.51
C PHE A 15 6.06 6.26 -15.80
N GLY A 16 6.87 5.90 -14.79
CA GLY A 16 8.29 5.61 -14.96
C GLY A 16 9.19 6.38 -14.01
N VAL A 17 10.50 6.18 -14.20
CA VAL A 17 11.57 6.82 -13.42
C VAL A 17 11.92 8.15 -14.08
N ARG A 18 11.82 9.25 -13.32
CA ARG A 18 12.32 10.56 -13.74
C ARG A 18 13.66 10.80 -13.05
N MET A 19 14.71 10.96 -13.85
CA MET A 19 16.04 11.37 -13.39
C MET A 19 16.19 12.86 -13.63
N THR A 20 16.46 13.62 -12.57
CA THR A 20 16.76 15.05 -12.66
C THR A 20 18.18 15.25 -12.14
N HIS A 21 19.02 15.87 -12.96
CA HIS A 21 20.35 16.32 -12.57
C HIS A 21 20.19 17.66 -11.84
N LEU A 22 20.77 17.79 -10.64
CA LEU A 22 20.75 19.01 -9.84
C LEU A 22 22.16 19.58 -9.75
N ASP A 23 22.34 20.81 -10.21
CA ASP A 23 23.63 21.52 -10.20
C ASP A 23 24.01 22.09 -8.82
N ASP A 24 23.10 22.10 -7.83
CA ASP A 24 23.36 22.66 -6.49
C ASP A 24 22.84 21.75 -5.34
N PRO A 25 23.74 21.15 -4.53
CA PRO A 25 23.36 20.32 -3.37
C PRO A 25 22.71 21.09 -2.22
N ALA A 26 22.91 22.42 -2.13
CA ALA A 26 22.35 23.26 -1.07
C ALA A 26 20.92 23.77 -1.37
N ALA A 27 20.42 23.57 -2.60
CA ALA A 27 19.05 23.89 -2.98
C ALA A 27 18.01 22.87 -2.50
N VAL A 28 18.43 21.84 -1.77
CA VAL A 28 17.53 20.89 -1.10
C VAL A 28 16.93 21.60 0.12
N GLU A 29 15.80 22.29 -0.08
CA GLU A 29 14.93 22.70 1.03
C GLU A 29 14.63 21.50 1.94
N PRO A 30 14.52 21.67 3.28
CA PRO A 30 14.24 20.57 4.19
C PRO A 30 13.02 19.79 3.69
N MET A 31 13.30 18.57 3.24
CA MET A 31 12.41 17.74 2.45
C MET A 31 11.09 17.57 3.18
N ALA A 32 10.00 17.93 2.49
CA ALA A 32 8.65 17.60 2.89
C ALA A 32 8.57 16.13 3.33
N GLU A 33 8.00 15.89 4.51
CA GLU A 33 7.81 14.55 5.08
C GLU A 33 7.31 13.58 4.01
N THR A 34 8.11 12.54 3.72
CA THR A 34 7.68 11.39 2.90
C THR A 34 6.53 10.73 3.65
N SER A 35 5.31 11.17 3.36
CA SER A 35 4.11 10.55 3.89
C SER A 35 3.78 9.38 2.98
N ALA A 36 4.16 8.17 3.38
CA ALA A 36 3.55 6.97 2.82
C ALA A 36 2.06 7.00 3.18
N ARG A 37 1.18 6.90 2.18
CA ARG A 37 -0.27 6.82 2.39
C ARG A 37 -0.75 5.44 2.02
N LEU A 38 -1.47 4.78 2.91
CA LEU A 38 -2.10 3.50 2.58
C LEU A 38 -3.18 3.68 1.52
N PHE A 39 -3.26 2.74 0.59
CA PHE A 39 -4.45 2.54 -0.23
C PHE A 39 -5.04 1.15 0.01
N LEU A 40 -6.36 1.08 -0.15
CA LEU A 40 -7.13 -0.15 -0.12
C LEU A 40 -8.21 -0.03 -1.18
N ARG A 41 -8.27 -1.01 -2.10
CA ARG A 41 -9.26 -1.06 -3.18
C ARG A 41 -9.81 -2.47 -3.28
N ALA A 42 -11.09 -2.58 -3.61
CA ALA A 42 -11.77 -3.85 -3.72
C ALA A 42 -12.63 -3.87 -4.99
N HIS A 43 -12.56 -4.98 -5.74
CA HIS A 43 -13.31 -5.17 -6.97
C HIS A 43 -13.62 -6.66 -7.19
N PRO A 44 -14.78 -7.04 -7.76
CA PRO A 44 -15.88 -6.16 -8.16
C PRO A 44 -16.67 -5.60 -6.98
N ASN A 45 -17.36 -4.48 -7.20
CA ASN A 45 -18.33 -3.92 -6.27
C ASN A 45 -19.49 -3.27 -7.07
N PRO A 46 -20.70 -3.86 -7.09
CA PRO A 46 -21.13 -5.05 -6.34
C PRO A 46 -20.40 -6.33 -6.76
N ALA A 47 -20.18 -7.24 -5.82
CA ALA A 47 -19.59 -8.56 -6.06
C ALA A 47 -20.62 -9.68 -5.96
N PHE A 48 -20.55 -10.62 -6.91
CA PHE A 48 -21.39 -11.82 -6.95
C PHE A 48 -20.64 -13.08 -6.49
N ALA A 49 -19.31 -13.01 -6.56
CA ALA A 49 -18.34 -13.99 -6.09
C ALA A 49 -16.99 -13.26 -5.92
N ASN A 50 -16.00 -13.93 -5.32
CA ASN A 50 -14.58 -13.55 -5.24
C ASN A 50 -14.27 -12.05 -5.35
N VAL A 51 -13.91 -11.43 -4.22
CA VAL A 51 -13.46 -10.04 -4.18
C VAL A 51 -11.94 -9.98 -4.25
N SER A 52 -11.39 -9.33 -5.28
CA SER A 52 -9.97 -8.99 -5.36
C SER A 52 -9.70 -7.69 -4.60
N ILE A 53 -8.71 -7.73 -3.72
CA ILE A 53 -8.39 -6.65 -2.79
C ILE A 53 -6.95 -6.25 -3.03
N ALA A 54 -6.75 -5.04 -3.54
CA ALA A 54 -5.44 -4.44 -3.70
C ALA A 54 -5.16 -3.52 -2.52
N LEU A 55 -4.03 -3.74 -1.85
CA LEU A 55 -3.53 -2.91 -0.76
C LEU A 55 -2.06 -2.60 -0.97
N GLY A 56 -1.61 -1.46 -0.48
CA GLY A 56 -0.22 -1.03 -0.63
C GLY A 56 0.02 0.32 0.04
N THR A 57 1.28 0.71 0.13
CA THR A 57 1.69 2.07 0.48
C THR A 57 1.94 2.86 -0.81
N LEU A 58 1.48 4.10 -0.84
CA LEU A 58 1.87 5.07 -1.85
C LEU A 58 2.79 6.07 -1.17
N SER A 59 4.08 5.96 -1.41
CA SER A 59 5.04 7.00 -1.04
C SER A 59 4.77 8.21 -1.94
N SER A 60 4.19 9.28 -1.39
CA SER A 60 4.19 10.59 -2.07
C SER A 60 5.50 11.29 -1.74
N GLY A 61 6.59 10.79 -2.30
CA GLY A 61 7.90 11.40 -2.19
C GLY A 61 8.55 11.42 -3.56
N THR A 62 8.97 12.60 -4.02
CA THR A 62 10.07 12.65 -4.98
C THR A 62 11.27 12.15 -4.20
N ALA A 63 11.66 10.89 -4.39
CA ALA A 63 12.86 10.36 -3.75
C ALA A 63 14.05 11.23 -4.18
N ALA A 64 14.43 12.19 -3.34
CA ALA A 64 15.70 12.88 -3.43
C ALA A 64 16.77 11.84 -3.11
N GLY A 65 17.27 11.24 -4.18
CA GLY A 65 18.28 10.20 -4.12
C GLY A 65 19.56 10.73 -3.48
N GLY A 66 19.92 10.16 -2.33
CA GLY A 66 21.33 9.88 -2.09
C GLY A 66 21.83 8.89 -3.16
N PRO A 67 23.16 8.76 -3.36
CA PRO A 67 23.71 7.90 -4.39
C PRO A 67 23.16 6.48 -4.28
N VAL A 68 22.36 6.06 -5.28
CA VAL A 68 21.89 4.69 -5.40
C VAL A 68 23.06 3.85 -5.88
N ILE A 69 23.79 3.25 -4.94
CA ILE A 69 24.81 2.25 -5.26
C ILE A 69 24.10 1.05 -5.87
N ARG A 70 24.33 0.82 -7.17
CA ARG A 70 23.81 -0.31 -7.95
C ARG A 70 24.17 -1.62 -7.24
N GLY A 71 23.20 -2.20 -6.51
CA GLY A 71 23.40 -3.43 -5.73
C GLY A 71 22.79 -3.40 -4.33
N GLN A 72 22.41 -2.24 -3.79
CA GLN A 72 21.64 -2.17 -2.55
C GLN A 72 20.16 -2.00 -2.89
N SER A 73 19.39 -3.08 -2.72
CA SER A 73 17.95 -2.93 -2.48
C SER A 73 17.86 -2.20 -1.15
N THR A 74 17.70 -0.87 -1.19
CA THR A 74 17.26 -0.13 -0.01
C THR A 74 15.91 -0.76 0.33
N GLY A 75 15.90 -1.61 1.35
CA GLY A 75 14.67 -2.25 1.80
C GLY A 75 13.76 -1.14 2.27
N GLU A 76 12.88 -0.68 1.40
CA GLU A 76 11.76 0.19 1.79
C GLU A 76 11.13 -0.47 3.01
N PRO A 77 10.98 0.26 4.13
CA PRO A 77 10.54 -0.33 5.38
C PRO A 77 9.19 -1.00 5.14
N ALA A 78 9.13 -2.31 5.33
CA ALA A 78 7.89 -3.05 5.14
C ALA A 78 6.88 -2.63 6.21
N THR A 79 5.70 -2.21 5.79
CA THR A 79 4.60 -1.86 6.70
C THR A 79 3.91 -3.16 7.10
N PHE A 80 4.00 -3.56 8.36
CA PHE A 80 3.26 -4.74 8.83
C PHE A 80 1.82 -4.36 9.11
N GLY A 81 0.88 -5.21 8.71
CA GLY A 81 -0.52 -4.93 8.98
C GLY A 81 -1.44 -6.10 8.71
N ARG A 82 -2.70 -5.88 9.09
CA ARG A 82 -3.75 -6.90 9.05
C ARG A 82 -4.94 -6.43 8.23
N LEU A 83 -5.44 -7.29 7.35
CA LEU A 83 -6.67 -7.10 6.58
C LEU A 83 -7.78 -7.99 7.13
N THR A 84 -8.86 -7.38 7.60
CA THR A 84 -10.05 -8.05 8.12
C THR A 84 -11.31 -7.68 7.36
N VAL A 85 -12.25 -8.62 7.29
CA VAL A 85 -13.61 -8.43 6.79
C VAL A 85 -14.56 -8.28 7.98
N HIS A 86 -15.43 -7.29 7.93
CA HIS A 86 -16.46 -7.05 8.95
C HIS A 86 -17.86 -7.01 8.32
N ASP A 87 -18.87 -7.50 9.03
CA ASP A 87 -20.26 -7.31 8.65
C ASP A 87 -20.79 -5.93 9.10
N ALA A 88 -22.07 -5.63 8.80
CA ALA A 88 -22.73 -4.36 9.15
C ALA A 88 -22.85 -4.09 10.65
N THR A 89 -22.67 -5.10 11.50
CA THR A 89 -22.64 -4.93 12.96
C THR A 89 -21.23 -4.62 13.48
N GLY A 90 -20.22 -4.66 12.61
CA GLY A 90 -18.81 -4.52 12.97
C GLY A 90 -18.15 -5.83 13.41
N ARG A 91 -18.87 -6.95 13.45
CA ARG A 91 -18.32 -8.26 13.79
C ARG A 91 -17.34 -8.71 12.71
N THR A 92 -16.17 -9.19 13.13
CA THR A 92 -15.18 -9.80 12.22
C THR A 92 -15.76 -11.08 11.64
N VAL A 93 -15.77 -11.13 10.31
CA VAL A 93 -16.24 -12.26 9.51
C VAL A 93 -15.09 -13.17 9.14
N ARG A 94 -13.94 -12.58 8.81
CA ARG A 94 -12.72 -13.29 8.41
C ARG A 94 -11.49 -12.38 8.43
N GLU A 95 -10.35 -12.93 8.82
CA GLU A 95 -9.03 -12.36 8.57
C GLU A 95 -8.48 -12.88 7.23
N LEU A 96 -8.03 -11.98 6.36
CA LEU A 96 -7.57 -12.31 5.00
C LEU A 96 -6.06 -12.17 4.84
N TYR A 97 -5.43 -11.36 5.68
CA TYR A 97 -4.00 -11.05 5.60
C TYR A 97 -3.50 -10.63 6.98
N ASP A 98 -2.34 -11.15 7.39
CA ASP A 98 -1.55 -10.67 8.52
C ASP A 98 -0.08 -10.82 8.13
N GLY A 99 0.58 -9.70 7.81
CA GLY A 99 1.94 -9.77 7.28
C GLY A 99 2.55 -8.44 6.86
N ALA A 100 3.77 -8.54 6.32
CA ALA A 100 4.55 -7.41 5.83
C ALA A 100 4.02 -6.95 4.47
N LEU A 101 3.69 -5.67 4.33
CA LEU A 101 3.38 -5.03 3.06
C LEU A 101 4.67 -4.38 2.54
N ASP A 102 5.21 -4.93 1.46
CA ASP A 102 6.37 -4.32 0.80
C ASP A 102 5.96 -3.15 -0.10
N ALA A 103 6.93 -2.46 -0.68
CA ALA A 103 6.69 -1.31 -1.57
C ALA A 103 5.91 -1.65 -2.85
N SER A 104 5.77 -2.94 -3.20
CA SER A 104 4.95 -3.38 -4.35
C SER A 104 3.48 -3.55 -4.00
N GLY A 105 3.15 -3.59 -2.70
CA GLY A 105 1.82 -3.88 -2.20
C GLY A 105 1.46 -5.36 -2.23
N ALA A 106 0.20 -5.68 -1.98
CA ALA A 106 -0.32 -7.04 -1.99
C ALA A 106 -1.68 -7.10 -2.69
N ILE A 107 -1.95 -8.24 -3.32
CA ILE A 107 -3.26 -8.59 -3.85
C ILE A 107 -3.77 -9.79 -3.08
N VAL A 108 -4.90 -9.62 -2.38
CA VAL A 108 -5.53 -10.64 -1.56
C VAL A 108 -6.91 -10.92 -2.13
N THR A 109 -7.33 -12.20 -2.15
CA THR A 109 -8.65 -12.59 -2.64
C THR A 109 -9.53 -13.05 -1.48
N TRP A 110 -10.76 -12.55 -1.43
CA TRP A 110 -11.79 -13.07 -0.54
C TRP A 110 -12.85 -13.83 -1.33
N ASP A 111 -12.98 -15.11 -1.04
CA ASP A 111 -13.94 -16.06 -1.62
C ASP A 111 -15.41 -15.88 -1.19
N THR A 112 -15.73 -14.82 -0.43
CA THR A 112 -17.05 -14.57 0.18
C THR A 112 -17.47 -15.62 1.22
N LEU A 113 -16.51 -16.31 1.83
CA LEU A 113 -16.71 -17.24 2.94
C LEU A 113 -16.28 -16.64 4.29
N ASP A 114 -16.95 -17.05 5.36
CA ASP A 114 -16.53 -16.80 6.74
C ASP A 114 -15.34 -17.70 7.14
N GLU A 115 -14.81 -17.53 8.36
CA GLU A 115 -13.72 -18.37 8.89
C GLU A 115 -14.03 -19.87 8.97
N ARG A 116 -15.32 -20.25 8.93
CA ARG A 116 -15.76 -21.64 8.96
C ARG A 116 -15.97 -22.20 7.54
N GLY A 117 -15.60 -21.46 6.50
CA GLY A 117 -15.78 -21.84 5.11
C GLY A 117 -17.24 -21.74 4.64
N ARG A 118 -18.11 -21.04 5.36
CA ARG A 118 -19.52 -20.88 5.00
C ARG A 118 -19.74 -19.59 4.25
N ALA A 119 -20.59 -19.66 3.23
CA ALA A 119 -20.94 -18.54 2.39
C ALA A 119 -21.64 -17.43 3.20
N VAL A 120 -21.10 -16.20 3.19
CA VAL A 120 -21.66 -15.07 3.96
C VAL A 120 -22.89 -14.47 3.27
N PRO A 121 -23.95 -14.03 3.96
CA PRO A 121 -25.17 -13.53 3.31
C PRO A 121 -24.97 -12.33 2.37
N THR A 122 -25.93 -12.08 1.47
CA THR A 122 -26.07 -10.79 0.75
C THR A 122 -26.07 -9.63 1.74
N GLY A 123 -25.32 -8.57 1.44
CA GLY A 123 -25.20 -7.42 2.32
C GLY A 123 -23.94 -6.60 2.09
N THR A 124 -23.76 -5.56 2.90
CA THR A 124 -22.57 -4.71 2.88
C THR A 124 -21.56 -5.22 3.89
N TYR A 125 -20.31 -5.34 3.45
CA TYR A 125 -19.16 -5.74 4.26
C TYR A 125 -18.09 -4.67 4.19
N TRP A 126 -17.30 -4.53 5.27
CA TRP A 126 -16.17 -3.61 5.33
C TRP A 126 -14.88 -4.39 5.34
N LEU A 127 -14.02 -4.09 4.38
CA LEU A 127 -12.63 -4.51 4.36
C LEU A 127 -11.82 -3.44 5.10
N ARG A 128 -11.08 -3.84 6.12
CA ARG A 128 -10.29 -2.94 6.95
C ARG A 128 -8.84 -3.41 6.97
N PHE A 129 -7.93 -2.56 6.52
CA PHE A 129 -6.50 -2.76 6.70
C PHE A 129 -6.01 -1.85 7.82
N ARG A 130 -5.34 -2.43 8.82
CA ARG A 130 -4.71 -1.71 9.93
C ARG A 130 -3.22 -2.00 9.92
N ALA A 131 -2.42 -0.96 9.73
CA ALA A 131 -0.98 -1.01 9.87
C ALA A 131 -0.55 -0.94 11.34
N ASN A 132 0.65 -1.43 11.62
CA ASN A 132 1.26 -1.45 12.94
C ASN A 132 1.62 -0.05 13.48
N ASP A 133 1.88 0.90 12.58
CA ASP A 133 2.08 2.32 12.90
C ASP A 133 0.79 3.06 13.31
N GLY A 134 -0.35 2.39 13.23
CA GLY A 134 -1.66 2.92 13.60
C GLY A 134 -2.45 3.49 12.42
N GLU A 135 -1.89 3.61 11.21
CA GLU A 135 -2.65 4.01 10.04
C GLU A 135 -3.70 2.92 9.71
N GLN A 136 -4.89 3.34 9.32
CA GLN A 136 -5.98 2.44 8.94
C GLN A 136 -6.68 2.93 7.68
N LYS A 137 -7.02 1.99 6.80
CA LYS A 137 -7.93 2.21 5.67
C LYS A 137 -9.09 1.25 5.71
N SER A 138 -10.23 1.70 5.21
CA SER A 138 -11.42 0.86 5.09
C SER A 138 -12.16 1.15 3.80
N VAL A 139 -12.67 0.11 3.17
CA VAL A 139 -13.56 0.20 2.00
C VAL A 139 -14.75 -0.73 2.22
N SER A 140 -15.91 -0.34 1.71
CA SER A 140 -17.09 -1.21 1.71
C SER A 140 -17.18 -2.00 0.41
N VAL A 141 -17.75 -3.20 0.49
CA VAL A 141 -18.10 -4.05 -0.63
C VAL A 141 -19.53 -4.54 -0.44
N THR A 142 -20.36 -4.42 -1.47
CA THR A 142 -21.70 -4.99 -1.48
C THR A 142 -21.65 -6.36 -2.14
N LEU A 143 -22.10 -7.38 -1.41
CA LEU A 143 -22.28 -8.73 -1.95
C LEU A 143 -23.73 -8.96 -2.35
N VAL A 144 -23.92 -9.53 -3.53
CA VAL A 144 -25.22 -9.92 -4.10
C VAL A 144 -25.16 -11.38 -4.50
N ARG A 145 -26.16 -12.17 -4.13
CA ARG A 145 -26.32 -13.58 -4.54
C ARG A 145 -27.59 -13.79 -5.32
#